data_AF-A0A1Q9VRU8-F1
#
_entry.id   AF-A0A1Q9VRU8-F1
#
_cell.length_a   1.000
_cell.length_b   1.000
_cell.length_c   1.000
_cell.angle_alpha   90.00
_cell.angle_beta   90.00
_cell.angle_gamma   90.00
#
_symmetry.space_group_name_H-M   'P 1'
#
loop_
_entity.id
_entity.type
_entity.pdbx_description
1 polymer ?
#
loop_
_entity_poly.entity_id
_entity_poly.type
_entity_poly.pdbx_seq_one_letter_code
_entity_poly.pdbx_strand_id
1 'polypeptide(L)'
;MSAPHRASPYVTNPKDTTMTTIPTPIRTSPRARLLAGVGALSLAAALGACSTGTADAGGDTAAAAPETTEAAALTIADPWVKAADAGMTAAFGTLENGSDTDVRIVSATSEVTSSMELHEMATGDDGAMVMQQKAGGFVLEAGGSHELSPGGDHLMFMDLTTPVQPGDEVAVTLTAEDGSTFEFTAPARSFSGANEEYHGDGGDMEGMEGMEDADDGAGHGSGDSGQDDGEHADS
;
A
#
# COMPACT_ATOMS: atom_id res chain seq x y z
N MET A 1 -22.86 -62.09 14.92
CA MET A 1 -23.42 -60.76 15.21
C MET A 1 -22.89 -59.81 14.14
N SER A 2 -23.60 -59.71 13.02
CA SER A 2 -23.27 -58.80 11.91
C SER A 2 -24.47 -57.88 11.71
N ALA A 3 -24.27 -56.57 11.88
CA ALA A 3 -25.24 -55.56 11.50
C ALA A 3 -25.00 -55.15 10.04
N PRO A 4 -26.00 -55.19 9.16
CA PRO A 4 -25.86 -54.73 7.78
C PRO A 4 -26.03 -53.21 7.67
N HIS A 5 -25.34 -52.67 6.66
CA HIS A 5 -25.48 -51.33 6.10
C HIS A 5 -26.94 -50.85 6.05
N ARG A 6 -27.18 -49.64 6.54
CA ARG A 6 -28.38 -48.85 6.25
C ARG A 6 -27.98 -47.62 5.47
N ALA A 7 -28.47 -47.57 4.24
CA ALA A 7 -28.45 -46.42 3.37
C ALA A 7 -29.52 -45.39 3.78
N SER A 8 -29.36 -44.20 3.19
CA SER A 8 -30.32 -43.12 2.95
C SER A 8 -30.44 -42.02 4.02
N PRO A 9 -30.90 -40.79 3.66
CA PRO A 9 -31.33 -40.33 2.33
C PRO A 9 -30.65 -39.04 1.85
N TYR A 10 -30.71 -38.90 0.52
CA TYR A 10 -30.65 -37.67 -0.25
C TYR A 10 -31.57 -36.61 0.40
N VAL A 11 -30.99 -35.50 0.89
CA VAL A 11 -31.75 -34.28 1.19
C VAL A 11 -31.76 -33.45 -0.07
N THR A 12 -32.91 -33.44 -0.72
CA THR A 12 -33.30 -32.44 -1.71
C THR A 12 -33.63 -31.10 -1.03
N ASN A 13 -33.46 -30.05 -1.85
CA ASN A 13 -34.28 -28.84 -1.96
C ASN A 13 -33.72 -27.56 -1.31
N PRO A 14 -34.06 -26.34 -1.81
CA PRO A 14 -34.68 -25.97 -3.08
C PRO A 14 -33.89 -24.91 -3.87
N LYS A 15 -34.01 -24.94 -5.21
CA LYS A 15 -34.04 -23.71 -5.97
C LYS A 15 -35.46 -23.12 -5.90
N ASP A 16 -35.48 -21.81 -5.89
CA ASP A 16 -36.57 -20.88 -6.18
C ASP A 16 -37.26 -20.17 -5.01
N THR A 17 -37.47 -18.87 -5.26
CA THR A 17 -38.40 -17.95 -4.60
C THR A 17 -38.00 -17.37 -3.24
N THR A 18 -37.43 -16.16 -3.24
CA THR A 18 -38.17 -14.91 -2.91
C THR A 18 -37.29 -13.70 -3.17
N MET A 19 -37.68 -12.87 -4.16
CA MET A 19 -37.32 -11.46 -4.22
C MET A 19 -37.79 -10.78 -2.93
N THR A 20 -36.86 -10.28 -2.12
CA THR A 20 -37.17 -9.25 -1.11
C THR A 20 -36.52 -7.96 -1.57
N THR A 21 -37.34 -7.15 -2.22
CA THR A 21 -37.12 -5.74 -2.47
C THR A 21 -36.92 -5.03 -1.14
N ILE A 22 -35.71 -4.52 -0.92
CA ILE A 22 -35.44 -3.62 0.22
C ILE A 22 -35.90 -2.21 -0.19
N PRO A 23 -36.75 -1.55 0.62
CA PRO A 23 -37.36 -0.28 0.29
C PRO A 23 -36.36 0.88 0.31
N THR A 24 -36.42 1.68 -0.74
CA THR A 24 -35.75 2.96 -0.93
C THR A 24 -36.06 3.94 0.22
N PRO A 25 -35.07 4.56 0.88
CA PRO A 25 -35.34 5.75 1.69
C PRO A 25 -35.55 6.95 0.76
N ILE A 26 -36.82 7.26 0.52
CA ILE A 26 -37.29 8.57 0.08
C ILE A 26 -36.87 9.63 1.10
N ARG A 27 -35.92 10.51 0.74
CA ARG A 27 -35.67 11.74 1.51
C ARG A 27 -35.94 12.97 0.65
N THR A 28 -37.16 13.42 0.84
CA THR A 28 -37.85 14.65 0.49
C THR A 28 -36.95 15.87 0.27
N SER A 29 -36.98 16.39 -0.95
CA SER A 29 -36.52 17.74 -1.30
C SER A 29 -37.45 18.80 -0.71
N PRO A 30 -36.96 19.90 -0.11
CA PRO A 30 -37.76 21.10 0.07
C PRO A 30 -37.84 21.89 -1.25
N ARG A 31 -39.04 21.99 -1.79
CA ARG A 31 -39.39 22.90 -2.89
C ARG A 31 -39.31 24.36 -2.42
N ALA A 32 -38.56 25.15 -3.19
CA ALA A 32 -38.87 26.48 -3.70
C ALA A 32 -39.52 27.52 -2.77
N ARG A 33 -38.86 28.67 -2.64
CA ARG A 33 -39.53 29.98 -2.74
C ARG A 33 -38.69 30.95 -3.59
N LEU A 34 -39.29 31.39 -4.69
CA LEU A 34 -38.95 32.64 -5.38
C LEU A 34 -38.97 33.81 -4.39
N LEU A 35 -38.16 34.84 -4.64
CA LEU A 35 -38.61 36.23 -4.77
C LEU A 35 -37.46 37.11 -5.29
N ALA A 36 -37.69 37.69 -6.46
CA ALA A 36 -36.95 38.82 -6.99
C ALA A 36 -37.14 40.05 -6.09
N GLY A 37 -36.08 40.82 -5.89
CA GLY A 37 -36.12 42.09 -5.16
C GLY A 37 -35.01 43.02 -5.61
N VAL A 38 -35.33 43.87 -6.58
CA VAL A 38 -34.58 45.07 -6.96
C VAL A 38 -34.71 46.09 -5.82
N GLY A 39 -33.61 46.73 -5.38
CA GLY A 39 -33.73 47.80 -4.38
C GLY A 39 -32.43 48.45 -3.90
N ALA A 40 -32.05 49.53 -4.57
CA ALA A 40 -31.49 50.77 -4.02
C ALA A 40 -30.12 50.79 -3.30
N LEU A 41 -29.14 51.28 -4.06
CA LEU A 41 -28.20 52.35 -3.70
C LEU A 41 -28.63 53.21 -2.49
N SER A 42 -27.78 53.31 -1.47
CA SER A 42 -27.69 54.50 -0.59
C SER A 42 -26.32 54.56 0.09
N LEU A 43 -25.51 55.48 -0.41
CA LEU A 43 -24.32 56.03 0.23
C LEU A 43 -24.77 57.00 1.33
N ALA A 44 -24.35 56.78 2.58
CA ALA A 44 -24.42 57.79 3.62
C ALA A 44 -23.24 57.64 4.58
N ALA A 45 -22.23 58.48 4.37
CA ALA A 45 -21.22 58.80 5.36
C ALA A 45 -21.80 59.80 6.36
N ALA A 46 -21.59 59.59 7.66
CA ALA A 46 -21.53 60.67 8.65
C ALA A 46 -20.76 60.23 9.89
N LEU A 47 -19.90 61.14 10.33
CA LEU A 47 -18.90 61.05 11.40
C LEU A 47 -19.53 61.10 12.80
N GLY A 48 -18.85 60.45 13.76
CA GLY A 48 -18.55 61.04 15.07
C GLY A 48 -19.34 60.53 16.27
N ALA A 49 -18.66 59.81 17.17
CA ALA A 49 -18.75 60.01 18.63
C ALA A 49 -17.68 59.16 19.34
N CYS A 50 -16.68 59.83 19.92
CA CYS A 50 -15.81 59.25 20.93
C CYS A 50 -16.65 58.94 22.18
N SER A 51 -16.57 57.72 22.70
CA SER A 51 -16.81 57.47 24.13
C SER A 51 -15.85 56.38 24.62
N THR A 52 -15.12 56.76 25.65
CA THR A 52 -14.10 55.98 26.34
C THR A 52 -14.71 54.84 27.14
N GLY A 53 -14.24 53.62 26.88
CA GLY A 53 -13.93 52.62 27.89
C GLY A 53 -15.10 52.01 28.67
N THR A 54 -15.60 50.90 28.17
CA THR A 54 -15.93 49.75 29.03
C THR A 54 -15.50 48.51 28.25
N ALA A 55 -14.43 47.86 28.72
CA ALA A 55 -13.95 46.61 28.18
C ALA A 55 -14.97 45.52 28.50
N ASP A 56 -15.91 45.31 27.59
CA ASP A 56 -16.69 44.08 27.53
C ASP A 56 -15.86 43.10 26.71
N ALA A 57 -15.37 42.05 27.36
CA ALA A 57 -14.61 40.99 26.74
C ALA A 57 -15.52 40.21 25.78
N GLY A 58 -15.67 40.76 24.58
CA GLY A 58 -16.14 40.04 23.42
C GLY A 58 -15.16 38.91 23.14
N GLY A 59 -15.48 37.73 23.66
CA GLY A 59 -14.88 36.48 23.23
C GLY A 59 -15.28 36.26 21.78
N ASP A 60 -14.50 36.84 20.87
CA ASP A 60 -14.44 36.46 19.47
C ASP A 60 -14.03 34.98 19.46
N THR A 61 -15.03 34.09 19.53
CA THR A 61 -14.83 32.72 19.13
C THR A 61 -14.70 32.80 17.62
N ALA A 62 -13.49 33.11 17.16
CA ALA A 62 -13.08 32.82 15.80
C ALA A 62 -13.45 31.35 15.59
N ALA A 63 -14.51 31.12 14.83
CA ALA A 63 -14.84 29.80 14.33
C ALA A 63 -13.62 29.39 13.52
N ALA A 64 -12.77 28.55 14.12
CA ALA A 64 -11.73 27.86 13.40
C ALA A 64 -12.42 27.21 12.21
N ALA A 65 -12.07 27.65 11.00
CA ALA A 65 -12.43 26.90 9.81
C ALA A 65 -11.91 25.46 10.03
N PRO A 66 -12.64 24.43 9.61
CA PRO A 66 -12.09 23.08 9.66
C PRO A 66 -10.78 23.10 8.87
N GLU A 67 -9.66 22.92 9.56
CA GLU A 67 -8.37 22.66 8.93
C GLU A 67 -8.55 21.34 8.17
N THR A 68 -8.74 21.42 6.86
CA THR A 68 -8.83 20.23 6.00
C THR A 68 -7.43 19.63 5.98
N THR A 69 -7.25 18.54 6.71
CA THR A 69 -6.00 17.77 6.70
C THR A 69 -5.79 17.12 5.34
N GLU A 70 -4.55 17.03 4.86
CA GLU A 70 -4.21 16.51 3.53
C GLU A 70 -4.81 15.12 3.29
N ALA A 71 -4.74 14.23 4.26
CA ALA A 71 -5.22 12.86 4.14
C ALA A 71 -6.76 12.72 4.17
N ALA A 72 -7.52 13.76 4.53
CA ALA A 72 -8.97 13.63 4.76
C ALA A 72 -9.78 13.36 3.48
N ALA A 73 -9.25 13.77 2.32
CA ALA A 73 -9.90 13.58 1.03
C ALA A 73 -9.29 12.42 0.24
N LEU A 74 -8.40 11.62 0.84
CA LEU A 74 -7.83 10.46 0.20
C LEU A 74 -8.85 9.32 0.13
N THR A 75 -8.84 8.63 -1.00
CA THR A 75 -9.54 7.37 -1.19
C THR A 75 -8.61 6.36 -1.85
N ILE A 76 -8.97 5.08 -1.79
CA ILE A 76 -8.26 4.03 -2.53
C ILE A 76 -9.27 3.17 -3.30
N ALA A 77 -8.97 2.95 -4.57
CA ALA A 77 -9.72 2.07 -5.46
C ALA A 77 -9.04 0.71 -5.59
N ASP A 78 -9.86 -0.34 -5.58
CA ASP A 78 -9.46 -1.74 -5.73
C ASP A 78 -8.23 -2.18 -4.91
N PRO A 79 -8.14 -1.83 -3.61
CA PRO A 79 -7.00 -2.22 -2.79
C PRO A 79 -6.91 -3.74 -2.68
N TRP A 80 -5.69 -4.26 -2.63
CA TRP A 80 -5.43 -5.66 -2.30
C TRP A 80 -4.02 -5.88 -1.78
N VAL A 81 -3.84 -6.94 -1.00
CA VAL A 81 -2.53 -7.38 -0.50
C VAL A 81 -2.17 -8.72 -1.11
N LYS A 82 -0.91 -8.93 -1.48
CA LYS A 82 -0.43 -10.26 -1.85
C LYS A 82 -0.41 -11.16 -0.60
N ALA A 83 -1.08 -12.31 -0.66
CA ALA A 83 -1.03 -13.29 0.41
C ALA A 83 0.40 -13.85 0.59
N ALA A 84 0.81 -14.04 1.85
CA ALA A 84 2.11 -14.59 2.22
C ALA A 84 2.06 -15.16 3.65
N ASP A 85 2.72 -16.31 3.86
CA ASP A 85 2.75 -16.96 5.17
C ASP A 85 3.72 -16.27 6.15
N ALA A 86 4.81 -15.69 5.64
CA ALA A 86 5.85 -15.03 6.42
C ALA A 86 6.73 -14.13 5.52
N GLY A 87 7.59 -13.33 6.14
CA GLY A 87 8.56 -12.49 5.45
C GLY A 87 7.90 -11.30 4.77
N MET A 88 8.27 -11.06 3.51
CA MET A 88 7.87 -9.86 2.78
C MET A 88 6.60 -10.03 1.94
N THR A 89 5.77 -8.99 1.92
CA THR A 89 4.66 -8.89 0.98
C THR A 89 4.37 -7.46 0.57
N ALA A 90 3.44 -7.23 -0.35
CA ALA A 90 3.11 -5.90 -0.86
C ALA A 90 1.60 -5.68 -0.95
N ALA A 91 1.18 -4.42 -0.78
CA ALA A 91 -0.17 -3.94 -1.07
C ALA A 91 -0.18 -3.01 -2.28
N PHE A 92 -1.28 -3.11 -3.02
CA PHE A 92 -1.52 -2.49 -4.31
C PHE A 92 -2.92 -1.90 -4.36
N GLY A 93 -3.18 -1.03 -5.34
CA GLY A 93 -4.44 -0.30 -5.52
C GLY A 93 -4.20 1.06 -6.15
N THR A 94 -5.24 1.87 -6.32
CA THR A 94 -5.08 3.23 -6.85
C THR A 94 -5.48 4.22 -5.78
N LEU A 95 -4.52 5.00 -5.29
CA LEU A 95 -4.80 6.11 -4.39
C LEU A 95 -5.35 7.29 -5.19
N GLU A 96 -6.35 7.97 -4.64
CA GLU A 96 -7.00 9.12 -5.25
C GLU A 96 -7.01 10.27 -4.26
N ASN A 97 -6.67 11.48 -4.73
CA ASN A 97 -6.71 12.69 -3.93
C ASN A 97 -7.89 13.55 -4.37
N GLY A 98 -8.98 13.53 -3.60
CA GLY A 98 -10.17 14.34 -3.86
C GLY A 98 -10.08 15.79 -3.38
N SER A 99 -8.94 16.24 -2.85
CA SER A 99 -8.75 17.61 -2.37
C SER A 99 -8.26 18.56 -3.45
N ASP A 100 -8.27 19.86 -3.13
CA ASP A 100 -7.76 20.94 -3.97
C ASP A 100 -6.26 21.23 -3.73
N THR A 101 -5.57 20.39 -2.97
CA THR A 101 -4.14 20.52 -2.60
C THR A 101 -3.40 19.23 -2.86
N ASP A 102 -2.10 19.31 -3.16
CA ASP A 102 -1.26 18.12 -3.27
C ASP A 102 -1.12 17.45 -1.90
N VAL A 103 -1.07 16.13 -1.90
CA VAL A 103 -0.89 15.32 -0.69
C VAL A 103 0.35 14.45 -0.86
N ARG A 104 1.27 14.47 0.10
CA ARG A 104 2.45 13.60 0.09
C ARG A 104 2.34 12.52 1.14
N ILE A 105 2.28 11.25 0.73
CA ILE A 105 2.38 10.11 1.65
C ILE A 105 3.85 9.82 1.93
N VAL A 106 4.21 9.78 3.21
CA VAL A 106 5.61 9.60 3.66
C VAL A 106 5.84 8.28 4.38
N SER A 107 4.79 7.66 4.93
CA SER A 107 4.90 6.36 5.59
C SER A 107 3.58 5.57 5.56
N ALA A 108 3.70 4.27 5.80
CA ALA A 108 2.57 3.37 5.98
C ALA A 108 2.81 2.51 7.23
N THR A 109 1.74 2.00 7.82
CA THR A 109 1.80 1.07 8.96
C THR A 109 0.64 0.06 8.88
N SER A 110 0.83 -1.11 9.49
CA SER A 110 -0.19 -2.15 9.61
C SER A 110 0.14 -3.05 10.79
N GLU A 111 -0.87 -3.64 11.42
CA GLU A 111 -0.70 -4.52 12.59
C GLU A 111 -0.07 -5.88 12.24
N VAL A 112 -0.12 -6.28 10.96
CA VAL A 112 0.38 -7.60 10.50
C VAL A 112 1.90 -7.64 10.25
N THR A 113 2.58 -6.50 10.34
CA THR A 113 4.02 -6.36 10.08
C THR A 113 4.68 -5.44 11.11
N SER A 114 5.97 -5.64 11.36
CA SER A 114 6.75 -4.76 12.25
C SER A 114 7.18 -3.45 11.57
N SER A 115 7.30 -3.47 10.23
CA SER A 115 7.74 -2.34 9.43
C SER A 115 7.08 -2.36 8.05
N MET A 116 6.75 -1.16 7.55
CA MET A 116 6.31 -0.95 6.17
C MET A 116 7.11 0.18 5.54
N GLU A 117 7.31 0.07 4.23
CA GLU A 117 8.05 1.02 3.44
C GLU A 117 7.30 1.34 2.14
N LEU A 118 7.51 2.54 1.61
CA LEU A 118 7.03 2.93 0.29
C LEU A 118 8.13 2.56 -0.71
N HIS A 119 7.83 1.72 -1.69
CA HIS A 119 8.82 1.21 -2.65
C HIS A 119 8.46 1.65 -4.07
N GLU A 120 9.48 1.79 -4.90
CA GLU A 120 9.39 2.05 -6.34
C GLU A 120 10.28 1.08 -7.12
N MET A 121 9.98 0.92 -8.41
CA MET A 121 10.85 0.22 -9.35
C MET A 121 11.71 1.24 -10.10
N ALA A 122 13.03 1.15 -9.91
CA ALA A 122 14.02 2.00 -10.56
C ALA A 122 14.95 1.18 -11.45
N THR A 123 15.58 1.83 -12.44
CA THR A 123 16.65 1.20 -13.21
C THR A 123 17.95 1.30 -12.43
N GLY A 124 18.53 0.16 -12.07
CA GLY A 124 19.84 0.04 -11.45
C GLY A 124 20.97 0.42 -12.40
N ASP A 125 22.18 0.58 -11.85
CA ASP A 125 23.37 1.01 -12.60
C ASP A 125 23.78 0.04 -13.71
N ASP A 126 23.38 -1.22 -13.60
CA ASP A 126 23.61 -2.30 -14.56
C ASP A 126 22.51 -2.40 -15.64
N GLY A 127 21.49 -1.52 -15.58
CA GLY A 127 20.34 -1.52 -16.47
C GLY A 127 19.24 -2.51 -16.08
N ALA A 128 19.38 -3.24 -14.97
CA ALA A 128 18.32 -4.09 -14.44
C ALA A 128 17.25 -3.24 -13.73
N MET A 129 16.02 -3.76 -13.66
CA MET A 129 14.97 -3.15 -12.83
C MET A 129 15.15 -3.63 -11.39
N VAL A 130 15.34 -2.69 -10.46
CA VAL A 130 15.51 -2.94 -9.04
C VAL A 130 14.36 -2.32 -8.26
N MET A 131 13.94 -3.00 -7.20
CA MET A 131 13.00 -2.47 -6.24
C MET A 131 13.75 -1.77 -5.12
N GLN A 132 13.36 -0.55 -4.78
CA GLN A 132 13.99 0.21 -3.71
C GLN A 132 12.99 1.07 -2.94
N GLN A 133 13.36 1.43 -1.71
CA GLN A 133 12.60 2.38 -0.90
C GLN A 133 12.59 3.77 -1.54
N LYS A 134 11.40 4.35 -1.67
CA LYS A 134 11.16 5.71 -2.17
C LYS A 134 11.15 6.70 -1.02
N ALA A 135 12.32 7.19 -0.63
CA ALA A 135 12.47 8.12 0.49
C ALA A 135 11.69 9.44 0.33
N GLY A 136 11.38 9.85 -0.91
CA GLY A 136 10.57 11.03 -1.21
C GLY A 136 9.07 10.85 -1.00
N GLY A 137 8.61 9.62 -0.74
CA GLY A 137 7.19 9.29 -0.63
C GLY A 137 6.43 9.35 -1.96
N PHE A 138 5.11 9.20 -1.88
CA PHE A 138 4.22 9.31 -3.04
C PHE A 138 3.52 10.67 -3.03
N VAL A 139 3.67 11.44 -4.11
CA VAL A 139 2.95 12.71 -4.28
C VAL A 139 1.69 12.46 -5.08
N LEU A 140 0.56 12.86 -4.53
CA LEU A 140 -0.74 12.83 -5.18
C LEU A 140 -1.15 14.28 -5.46
N GLU A 141 -1.12 14.66 -6.74
CA GLU A 141 -1.56 15.98 -7.16
C GLU A 141 -3.04 16.22 -6.76
N ALA A 142 -3.42 17.47 -6.55
CA ALA A 142 -4.81 17.87 -6.30
C ALA A 142 -5.76 17.31 -7.39
N GLY A 143 -6.80 16.58 -6.98
CA GLY A 143 -7.73 15.91 -7.91
C GLY A 143 -7.13 14.74 -8.69
N GLY A 144 -5.91 14.32 -8.38
CA GLY A 144 -5.14 13.31 -9.10
C GLY A 144 -5.27 11.90 -8.52
N SER A 145 -4.59 10.95 -9.17
CA SER A 145 -4.51 9.56 -8.75
C SER A 145 -3.08 9.03 -8.86
N HIS A 146 -2.72 8.10 -7.98
CA HIS A 146 -1.41 7.43 -7.95
C HIS A 146 -1.61 5.92 -7.91
N GLU A 147 -1.12 5.22 -8.93
CA GLU A 147 -1.29 3.77 -9.06
C GLU A 147 -0.18 3.02 -8.30
N LEU A 148 -0.60 2.09 -7.45
CA LEU A 148 0.26 1.14 -6.77
C LEU A 148 0.09 -0.23 -7.43
N SER A 149 1.09 -0.72 -8.16
CA SER A 149 0.99 -1.93 -8.98
C SER A 149 2.24 -2.81 -8.94
N PRO A 150 2.11 -4.12 -9.20
CA PRO A 150 3.27 -5.00 -9.35
C PRO A 150 4.19 -4.51 -10.48
N GLY A 151 5.49 -4.39 -10.22
CA GLY A 151 6.44 -3.80 -11.16
C GLY A 151 6.44 -2.26 -11.21
N GLY A 152 5.67 -1.59 -10.34
CA GLY A 152 5.65 -0.13 -10.17
C GLY A 152 5.79 0.27 -8.70
N ASP A 153 5.22 1.43 -8.34
CA ASP A 153 5.17 1.88 -6.95
C ASP A 153 4.25 0.96 -6.14
N HIS A 154 4.59 0.67 -4.88
CA HIS A 154 3.78 -0.19 -4.01
C HIS A 154 4.12 -0.01 -2.53
N LEU A 155 3.26 -0.53 -1.66
CA LEU A 155 3.46 -0.52 -0.21
C LEU A 155 4.06 -1.84 0.23
N MET A 156 5.31 -1.82 0.67
CA MET A 156 6.07 -3.00 1.04
C MET A 156 5.93 -3.29 2.53
N PHE A 157 5.59 -4.53 2.88
CA PHE A 157 5.58 -5.07 4.24
C PHE A 157 6.90 -5.82 4.41
N MET A 158 7.79 -5.31 5.25
CA MET A 158 9.17 -5.83 5.32
C MET A 158 9.28 -7.13 6.12
N ASP A 159 8.48 -7.28 7.18
CA ASP A 159 8.54 -8.47 8.03
C ASP A 159 7.18 -8.74 8.68
N LEU A 160 6.42 -9.65 8.05
CA LEU A 160 5.13 -10.12 8.55
C LEU A 160 5.28 -10.83 9.89
N THR A 161 4.66 -10.26 10.92
CA THR A 161 4.53 -10.85 12.25
C THR A 161 3.38 -11.85 12.33
N THR A 162 2.41 -11.73 11.41
CA THR A 162 1.24 -12.59 11.29
C THR A 162 1.07 -13.03 9.83
N PRO A 163 0.78 -14.32 9.55
CA PRO A 163 0.48 -14.78 8.20
C PRO A 163 -0.71 -14.03 7.60
N VAL A 164 -0.63 -13.68 6.32
CA VAL A 164 -1.72 -13.05 5.54
C VAL A 164 -2.23 -14.06 4.51
N GLN A 165 -3.40 -14.64 4.76
CA GLN A 165 -4.00 -15.69 3.93
C GLN A 165 -4.98 -15.11 2.90
N PRO A 166 -5.22 -15.81 1.77
CA PRO A 166 -6.21 -15.36 0.79
C PRO A 166 -7.60 -15.17 1.41
N GLY A 167 -8.19 -14.00 1.20
CA GLY A 167 -9.48 -13.62 1.76
C GLY A 167 -9.42 -12.92 3.12
N ASP A 168 -8.23 -12.81 3.73
CA ASP A 168 -8.05 -11.97 4.92
C ASP A 168 -8.19 -10.49 4.57
N GLU A 169 -8.67 -9.69 5.52
CA GLU A 169 -8.79 -8.25 5.40
C GLU A 169 -7.64 -7.59 6.17
N VAL A 170 -6.73 -6.92 5.46
CA VAL A 170 -5.56 -6.25 6.06
C VAL A 170 -5.82 -4.76 6.15
N ALA A 171 -5.79 -4.21 7.37
CA ALA A 171 -5.87 -2.77 7.59
C ALA A 171 -4.48 -2.12 7.36
N VAL A 172 -4.45 -1.02 6.63
CA VAL A 172 -3.26 -0.23 6.34
C VAL A 172 -3.55 1.23 6.64
N THR A 173 -2.65 1.87 7.38
CA THR A 173 -2.72 3.30 7.69
C THR A 173 -1.57 4.03 7.01
N LEU A 174 -1.90 4.93 6.08
CA LEU A 174 -0.98 5.86 5.45
C LEU A 174 -0.86 7.13 6.30
N THR A 175 0.34 7.68 6.36
CA THR A 175 0.61 8.99 7.00
C THR A 175 1.09 9.97 5.94
N ALA A 176 0.44 11.12 5.87
CA ALA A 176 0.83 12.23 5.03
C ALA A 176 1.93 13.09 5.69
N GLU A 177 2.60 13.93 4.92
CA GLU A 177 3.68 14.81 5.38
C GLU A 177 3.22 15.80 6.47
N ASP A 178 1.95 16.23 6.44
CA ASP A 178 1.33 17.07 7.48
C ASP A 178 1.02 16.32 8.79
N GLY A 179 1.29 15.01 8.84
CA GLY A 179 1.03 14.13 9.98
C GLY A 179 -0.40 13.60 10.05
N SER A 180 -1.26 13.94 9.09
CA SER A 180 -2.60 13.36 8.99
C SER A 180 -2.55 11.93 8.45
N THR A 181 -3.57 11.15 8.78
CA THR A 181 -3.59 9.71 8.47
C THR A 181 -4.81 9.32 7.67
N PHE A 182 -4.63 8.38 6.75
CA PHE A 182 -5.70 7.74 5.98
C PHE A 182 -5.61 6.22 6.17
N GLU A 183 -6.68 5.62 6.70
CA GLU A 183 -6.78 4.18 6.92
C GLU A 183 -7.69 3.54 5.86
N PHE A 184 -7.26 2.41 5.32
CA PHE A 184 -8.05 1.58 4.42
C PHE A 184 -7.87 0.10 4.71
N THR A 185 -8.82 -0.71 4.22
CA THR A 185 -8.76 -2.16 4.31
C THR A 185 -8.56 -2.76 2.92
N ALA A 186 -7.68 -3.75 2.82
CA ALA A 186 -7.31 -4.41 1.59
C ALA A 186 -7.51 -5.94 1.70
N PRO A 187 -8.34 -6.57 0.85
CA PRO A 187 -8.45 -8.02 0.81
C PRO A 187 -7.16 -8.66 0.29
N ALA A 188 -6.71 -9.71 0.97
CA ALA A 188 -5.57 -10.50 0.58
C ALA A 188 -5.92 -11.44 -0.58
N ARG A 189 -5.05 -11.52 -1.58
CA ARG A 189 -5.23 -12.32 -2.80
C ARG A 189 -4.01 -13.18 -3.05
N SER A 190 -4.23 -14.40 -3.55
CA SER A 190 -3.15 -15.22 -4.10
C SER A 190 -2.62 -14.54 -5.37
N PHE A 191 -1.33 -14.25 -5.40
CA PHE A 191 -0.65 -13.70 -6.57
C PHE A 191 0.73 -14.35 -6.70
N SER A 192 1.01 -14.90 -7.88
CA SER A 192 2.26 -15.58 -8.20
C SER A 192 3.11 -14.81 -9.21
N GLY A 193 2.86 -13.50 -9.38
CA GLY A 193 3.44 -12.68 -10.44
C GLY A 193 4.44 -11.63 -9.94
N ALA A 194 5.17 -11.06 -10.91
CA ALA A 194 6.36 -10.21 -10.80
C ALA A 194 7.62 -10.98 -10.37
N ASN A 195 8.39 -11.43 -11.37
CA ASN A 195 9.66 -12.15 -11.21
C ASN A 195 10.76 -11.14 -10.81
N GLU A 196 10.60 -10.53 -9.65
CA GLU A 196 11.45 -9.46 -9.12
C GLU A 196 12.54 -10.09 -8.25
N GLU A 197 13.80 -9.90 -8.65
CA GLU A 197 14.96 -10.39 -7.92
C GLU A 197 15.35 -9.34 -6.86
N TYR A 198 15.10 -9.68 -5.59
CA TYR A 198 15.41 -8.82 -4.45
C TYR A 198 16.87 -9.05 -4.04
N HIS A 199 17.72 -8.06 -4.28
CA HIS A 199 19.06 -8.02 -3.68
C HIS A 199 18.97 -7.35 -2.30
N GLY A 200 18.52 -8.11 -1.29
CA GLY A 200 18.59 -7.68 0.09
C GLY A 200 20.03 -7.80 0.61
N ASP A 201 20.67 -6.68 0.93
CA ASP A 201 21.90 -6.62 1.73
C ASP A 201 21.54 -6.97 3.19
N GLY A 202 21.36 -8.27 3.45
CA GLY A 202 21.20 -8.82 4.79
C GLY A 202 22.56 -9.31 5.27
N GLY A 203 23.16 -8.60 6.23
CA GLY A 203 24.43 -8.99 6.83
C GLY A 203 24.36 -10.35 7.52
N ASP A 204 25.07 -11.33 6.97
CA ASP A 204 25.38 -12.58 7.65
C ASP A 204 26.61 -12.40 8.56
N MET A 205 26.36 -12.28 9.86
CA MET A 205 27.37 -12.51 10.89
C MET A 205 27.58 -14.01 11.10
N GLU A 206 28.87 -14.38 11.05
CA GLU A 206 29.56 -15.38 11.88
C GLU A 206 29.00 -16.81 11.96
N GLY A 207 29.74 -17.74 11.34
CA GLY A 207 29.62 -19.16 11.64
C GLY A 207 30.54 -20.06 10.82
N MET A 208 31.86 -19.99 10.99
CA MET A 208 32.72 -21.19 10.90
C MET A 208 34.09 -20.96 11.56
N GLU A 209 34.11 -21.04 12.88
CA GLU A 209 35.32 -21.36 13.64
C GLU A 209 35.53 -22.88 13.61
N GLY A 210 36.73 -23.33 13.23
CA GLY A 210 37.23 -24.67 13.56
C GLY A 210 37.54 -25.58 12.37
N MET A 211 38.80 -25.54 11.90
CA MET A 211 39.60 -26.75 11.70
C MET A 211 41.09 -26.38 11.58
N GLU A 212 41.76 -26.30 12.73
CA GLU A 212 43.20 -26.53 12.84
C GLU A 212 43.44 -28.04 12.99
N ASP A 213 44.67 -28.47 12.67
CA ASP A 213 45.23 -29.83 12.69
C ASP A 213 44.97 -30.70 11.44
N ALA A 214 45.93 -31.41 10.83
CA ALA A 214 47.39 -31.44 10.84
C ALA A 214 47.82 -32.47 9.76
N ASP A 215 48.93 -32.19 9.09
CA ASP A 215 50.01 -33.12 8.70
C ASP A 215 49.84 -34.25 7.64
N ASP A 216 50.95 -34.35 6.88
CA ASP A 216 51.54 -35.47 6.15
C ASP A 216 51.05 -35.92 4.76
N GLY A 217 51.98 -35.82 3.79
CA GLY A 217 52.00 -36.76 2.65
C GLY A 217 52.61 -36.25 1.34
N ALA A 218 53.93 -36.08 1.28
CA ALA A 218 54.70 -35.82 0.05
C ALA A 218 54.59 -36.94 -1.00
N GLY A 219 54.70 -36.60 -2.29
CA GLY A 219 54.84 -37.59 -3.37
C GLY A 219 55.07 -37.00 -4.77
N HIS A 220 56.33 -36.75 -5.10
CA HIS A 220 56.82 -36.42 -6.45
C HIS A 220 56.67 -37.61 -7.43
N GLY A 221 56.44 -37.32 -8.71
CA GLY A 221 56.52 -38.34 -9.78
C GLY A 221 56.57 -37.73 -11.18
N SER A 222 57.77 -37.50 -11.69
CA SER A 222 58.06 -37.15 -13.07
C SER A 222 58.03 -38.38 -14.00
N GLY A 223 57.63 -38.18 -15.25
CA GLY A 223 57.87 -39.09 -16.38
C GLY A 223 56.77 -39.00 -17.43
N ASP A 224 56.95 -39.24 -18.70
CA ASP A 224 58.07 -39.31 -19.64
C ASP A 224 57.41 -39.58 -21.01
N SER A 225 58.06 -39.11 -22.07
CA SER A 225 57.97 -39.42 -23.51
C SER A 225 56.74 -40.16 -24.13
N GLY A 226 56.27 -39.61 -25.25
CA GLY A 226 55.39 -40.29 -26.21
C GLY A 226 55.17 -39.47 -27.48
N GLN A 227 56.20 -39.44 -28.35
CA GLN A 227 56.11 -39.01 -29.75
C GLN A 227 55.31 -40.05 -30.55
N ASP A 228 54.42 -39.63 -31.45
CA ASP A 228 54.10 -40.40 -32.65
C ASP A 228 53.74 -39.44 -33.79
N ASP A 229 54.52 -39.56 -34.86
CA ASP A 229 54.46 -38.83 -36.12
C ASP A 229 53.27 -39.27 -36.98
N GLY A 230 52.80 -38.46 -37.93
CA GLY A 230 51.78 -38.97 -38.86
C GLY A 230 51.12 -37.96 -39.78
N GLU A 231 51.89 -37.51 -40.77
CA GLU A 231 51.50 -36.68 -41.90
C GLU A 231 50.35 -37.30 -42.73
N HIS A 232 49.41 -36.49 -43.22
CA HIS A 232 48.75 -36.74 -44.51
C HIS A 232 48.27 -35.44 -45.15
N ALA A 233 48.92 -35.09 -46.26
CA ALA A 233 48.54 -34.09 -47.24
C ALA A 233 47.29 -34.52 -48.03
N ASP A 234 46.54 -33.57 -48.60
CA ASP A 234 46.63 -33.24 -50.03
C ASP A 234 45.49 -32.27 -50.46
N SER A 235 45.92 -31.27 -51.26
CA SER A 235 45.22 -30.45 -52.26
C SER A 235 43.92 -29.71 -51.95
#